data_AF-A0A9P0ZD85-F1
#
_entry.id   AF-A0A9P0ZD85-F1
#
_cell.length_a   1.000
_cell.length_b   1.000
_cell.length_c   1.000
_cell.angle_alpha   90.00
_cell.angle_beta   90.00
_cell.angle_gamma   90.00
#
_symmetry.space_group_name_H-M   'P 1'
#
loop_
_entity.id
_entity.type
_entity.pdbx_description
1 polymer ?
#
loop_
_entity_poly.entity_id
_entity_poly.type
_entity_poly.pdbx_seq_one_letter_code
_entity_poly.pdbx_strand_id
1 'polypeptide(L)'
;MFMRSPLVITITIFFALSCFDCFPSDEKRIVINVDHFGARGDGRTDDSKAFSRAWEKFCETEKGELLIPPTKTYLLKPVSLDGPCKPNLKMKISGTIKASPNKRDYDATGRLNWMLLRYLDYFNVDGDGNKGTIDGSGENWWKDSCNFKETPTCDKGLVPFSVMFENCTNLKVENLLFKNAQKMHLTFNVTRNVEASHINIQAPQKSPNTDGIHVSRSYNVTITNSNIATGDDCISIVNKTTRVRVLDTQCGPGHGISIGSLGRLGNTVVEHVSDVVVKRVKFIGTTNGVRIKTWQVLVVPGSDVAECDANLDEGGPQPQMHFWTYLDDLDTDFGTGLDWLSLCLTGI
;
A
#
# COMPACT_ATOMS: atom_id res chain seq x y z
N MET A 1 -78.50 35.58 27.29
CA MET A 1 -78.16 36.00 25.91
C MET A 1 -76.64 36.11 25.83
N PHE A 2 -75.97 35.04 25.38
CA PHE A 2 -74.51 34.96 25.36
C PHE A 2 -73.97 35.73 24.15
N MET A 3 -73.29 36.86 24.39
CA MET A 3 -72.52 37.57 23.37
C MET A 3 -71.19 36.81 23.14
N ARG A 4 -71.00 36.28 21.94
CA ARG A 4 -69.72 35.72 21.48
C ARG A 4 -68.84 36.87 20.96
N SER A 5 -67.66 37.04 21.55
CA SER A 5 -66.60 37.92 21.03
C SER A 5 -65.99 37.34 19.75
N PRO A 6 -65.61 38.18 18.77
CA PRO A 6 -64.93 37.71 17.56
C PRO A 6 -63.46 37.40 17.85
N LEU A 7 -63.00 36.28 17.30
CA LEU A 7 -61.61 35.81 17.36
C LEU A 7 -60.77 36.61 16.35
N VAL A 8 -59.77 37.37 16.82
CA VAL A 8 -58.78 38.02 15.95
C VAL A 8 -57.62 37.05 15.76
N ILE A 9 -57.43 36.53 14.54
CA ILE A 9 -56.31 35.66 14.19
C ILE A 9 -55.20 36.53 13.59
N THR A 10 -54.15 36.76 14.36
CA THR A 10 -52.94 37.44 13.89
C THR A 10 -52.05 36.41 13.19
N ILE A 11 -51.90 36.52 11.86
CA ILE A 11 -51.02 35.65 11.07
C ILE A 11 -49.60 36.23 11.12
N THR A 12 -48.72 35.62 11.91
CA THR A 12 -47.29 35.94 11.92
C THR A 12 -46.59 35.11 10.84
N ILE A 13 -46.22 35.74 9.72
CA ILE A 13 -45.46 35.09 8.65
C ILE A 13 -43.99 34.99 9.09
N PHE A 14 -43.55 33.79 9.48
CA PHE A 14 -42.14 33.47 9.62
C PHE A 14 -41.52 33.27 8.24
N PHE A 15 -40.72 34.22 7.77
CA PHE A 15 -39.79 33.97 6.67
C PHE A 15 -38.67 33.06 7.18
N ALA A 16 -38.84 31.75 6.99
CA ALA A 16 -37.72 30.82 7.08
C ALA A 16 -36.82 31.09 5.87
N LEU A 17 -35.72 31.81 6.08
CA LEU A 17 -34.59 31.77 5.14
C LEU A 17 -34.04 30.34 5.18
N SER A 18 -34.56 29.50 4.29
CA SER A 18 -34.01 28.19 4.01
C SER A 18 -32.64 28.38 3.39
N CYS A 19 -31.60 28.31 4.21
CA CYS A 19 -30.22 28.13 3.74
C CYS A 19 -30.08 26.69 3.24
N PHE A 20 -30.76 26.38 2.13
CA PHE A 20 -30.47 25.20 1.33
C PHE A 20 -29.40 25.62 0.32
N ASP A 21 -28.34 24.82 0.27
CA ASP A 21 -27.20 24.93 -0.64
C ASP A 21 -26.09 25.91 -0.25
N CYS A 22 -25.41 25.59 0.86
CA CYS A 22 -23.96 25.70 0.88
C CYS A 22 -23.37 24.27 0.93
N PHE A 23 -23.67 23.46 -0.09
CA PHE A 23 -22.74 22.39 -0.42
C PHE A 23 -21.51 23.08 -1.02
N PRO A 24 -20.30 22.87 -0.47
CA PRO A 24 -19.11 23.36 -1.13
C PRO A 24 -19.10 22.76 -2.55
N SER A 25 -19.29 23.61 -3.55
CA SER A 25 -19.14 23.22 -4.94
C SER A 25 -17.75 22.62 -5.07
N ASP A 26 -17.64 21.39 -5.56
CA ASP A 26 -16.35 20.74 -5.78
C ASP A 26 -15.59 21.56 -6.83
N GLU A 27 -14.78 22.50 -6.35
CA GLU A 27 -14.11 23.48 -7.18
C GLU A 27 -13.21 22.74 -8.18
N LYS A 28 -13.41 23.01 -9.46
CA LYS A 28 -12.85 22.24 -10.59
C LYS A 28 -11.33 22.17 -10.47
N ARG A 29 -10.78 20.95 -10.38
CA ARG A 29 -9.33 20.70 -10.33
C ARG A 29 -8.64 21.14 -11.62
N ILE A 30 -7.38 21.57 -11.51
CA ILE A 30 -6.53 21.90 -12.66
C ILE A 30 -5.97 20.58 -13.23
N VAL A 31 -6.46 20.16 -14.39
CA VAL A 31 -6.05 18.88 -14.99
C VAL A 31 -4.74 19.03 -15.75
N ILE A 32 -3.73 18.24 -15.35
CA ILE A 32 -2.45 18.10 -16.01
C ILE A 32 -2.42 16.72 -16.68
N ASN A 33 -2.65 16.65 -17.99
CA ASN A 33 -2.63 15.39 -18.74
C ASN A 33 -1.21 15.10 -19.23
N VAL A 34 -0.67 13.92 -18.92
CA VAL A 34 0.68 13.49 -19.34
C VAL A 34 0.89 13.52 -20.86
N ASP A 35 -0.17 13.33 -21.65
CA ASP A 35 -0.11 13.41 -23.12
C ASP A 35 0.32 14.81 -23.60
N HIS A 36 -0.10 15.87 -22.90
CA HIS A 36 0.26 17.25 -23.25
C HIS A 36 1.74 17.55 -23.02
N PHE A 37 2.45 16.66 -22.32
CA PHE A 37 3.88 16.75 -22.07
C PHE A 37 4.69 15.80 -22.97
N GLY A 38 4.05 15.22 -23.99
CA GLY A 38 4.71 14.39 -25.00
C GLY A 38 4.77 12.91 -24.67
N ALA A 39 4.00 12.43 -23.70
CA ALA A 39 3.84 11.00 -23.45
C ALA A 39 3.06 10.37 -24.61
N ARG A 40 3.55 9.24 -25.14
CA ARG A 40 2.93 8.56 -26.27
C ARG A 40 1.84 7.59 -25.84
N GLY A 41 2.07 6.83 -24.77
CA GLY A 41 1.10 5.86 -24.26
C GLY A 41 0.90 4.64 -25.17
N ASP A 42 1.94 4.26 -25.93
CA ASP A 42 1.95 3.13 -26.87
C ASP A 42 2.50 1.81 -26.28
N GLY A 43 2.90 1.83 -25.01
CA GLY A 43 3.47 0.71 -24.26
C GLY A 43 4.89 0.31 -24.68
N ARG A 44 5.56 1.12 -25.51
CA ARG A 44 6.88 0.81 -26.10
C ARG A 44 7.86 1.97 -26.00
N THR A 45 7.39 3.19 -26.23
CA THR A 45 8.20 4.40 -26.13
C THR A 45 8.42 4.77 -24.67
N ASP A 46 9.66 5.12 -24.31
CA ASP A 46 9.98 5.59 -22.96
C ASP A 46 9.33 6.96 -22.68
N ASP A 47 8.28 6.93 -21.87
CA ASP A 47 7.49 8.10 -21.48
C ASP A 47 7.99 8.74 -20.17
N SER A 48 9.07 8.24 -19.55
CA SER A 48 9.55 8.72 -18.24
C SER A 48 9.85 10.22 -18.22
N LYS A 49 10.47 10.75 -19.27
CA LYS A 49 10.75 12.20 -19.36
C LYS A 49 9.49 13.05 -19.50
N ALA A 50 8.45 12.53 -20.16
CA ALA A 50 7.18 13.24 -20.26
C ALA A 50 6.45 13.25 -18.91
N PHE A 51 6.49 12.14 -18.17
CA PHE A 51 5.97 12.05 -16.82
C PHE A 51 6.66 13.02 -15.86
N SER A 52 8.00 13.11 -15.89
CA SER A 52 8.73 14.07 -15.05
C SER A 52 8.32 15.52 -15.32
N ARG A 53 8.21 15.93 -16.60
CA ARG A 53 7.75 17.29 -16.94
C ARG A 53 6.30 17.57 -16.51
N ALA A 54 5.42 16.59 -16.70
CA ALA A 54 4.03 16.72 -16.26
C ALA A 54 3.95 16.85 -14.73
N TRP A 55 4.77 16.07 -14.01
CA TRP A 55 4.86 16.10 -12.56
C TRP A 55 5.36 17.43 -12.02
N GLU A 56 6.45 17.96 -12.59
CA GLU A 56 6.97 19.29 -12.25
C GLU A 56 5.88 20.35 -12.37
N LYS A 57 5.16 20.36 -13.51
CA LYS A 57 4.08 21.33 -13.70
C LYS A 57 2.91 21.12 -12.76
N PHE A 58 2.58 19.88 -12.45
CA PHE A 58 1.53 19.51 -11.52
C PHE A 58 1.82 19.96 -10.09
N CYS A 59 3.06 19.85 -9.62
CA CYS A 59 3.44 20.25 -8.27
C CYS A 59 3.39 21.76 -8.01
N GLU A 60 3.39 22.57 -9.07
CA GLU A 60 3.19 24.03 -9.00
C GLU A 60 1.72 24.44 -8.80
N THR A 61 0.78 23.52 -8.97
CA THR A 61 -0.66 23.85 -8.91
C THR A 61 -1.19 23.88 -7.47
N GLU A 62 -2.20 24.70 -7.18
CA GLU A 62 -2.84 24.77 -5.85
C GLU A 62 -3.90 23.67 -5.62
N LYS A 63 -4.45 23.08 -6.70
CA LYS A 63 -5.50 22.02 -6.65
C LYS A 63 -5.48 21.13 -7.91
N GLY A 64 -4.30 20.67 -8.30
CA GLY A 64 -4.11 19.88 -9.52
C GLY A 64 -4.68 18.47 -9.48
N GLU A 65 -4.96 17.95 -10.67
CA GLU A 65 -5.15 16.54 -10.95
C GLU A 65 -4.16 16.12 -12.06
N LEU A 66 -3.19 15.27 -11.75
CA LEU A 66 -2.33 14.63 -12.76
C LEU A 66 -3.10 13.46 -13.37
N LEU A 67 -3.43 13.56 -14.65
CA LEU A 67 -4.24 12.57 -15.36
C LEU A 67 -3.36 11.66 -16.22
N ILE A 68 -3.47 10.35 -15.95
CA ILE A 68 -2.98 9.27 -16.81
C ILE A 68 -4.23 8.69 -17.50
N PRO A 69 -4.50 9.05 -18.77
CA PRO A 69 -5.78 8.80 -19.41
C PRO A 69 -6.03 7.31 -19.69
N PRO A 70 -7.32 6.91 -19.80
CA PRO A 70 -7.70 5.53 -20.06
C PRO A 70 -7.24 5.05 -21.44
N THR A 71 -7.30 3.74 -21.66
CA THR A 71 -6.99 3.04 -22.93
C THR A 71 -5.53 3.08 -23.40
N LYS A 72 -4.67 3.86 -22.74
CA LYS A 72 -3.25 3.99 -23.06
C LYS A 72 -2.36 3.22 -22.10
N THR A 73 -1.16 2.85 -22.58
CA THR A 73 -0.12 2.19 -21.78
C THR A 73 1.17 2.99 -21.84
N TYR A 74 1.66 3.51 -20.72
CA TYR A 74 2.85 4.34 -20.66
C TYR A 74 4.03 3.50 -20.18
N LEU A 75 5.03 3.28 -21.04
CA LEU A 75 6.23 2.55 -20.65
C LEU A 75 7.18 3.52 -19.93
N LEU A 76 7.48 3.25 -18.67
CA LEU A 76 8.41 4.05 -17.88
C LEU A 76 9.66 3.25 -17.53
N LYS A 77 10.83 3.82 -17.86
CA LYS A 77 12.09 3.52 -17.17
C LYS A 77 12.06 4.08 -15.74
N PRO A 78 13.02 3.73 -14.87
CA PRO A 78 13.00 4.19 -13.48
C PRO A 78 12.84 5.71 -13.36
N VAL A 79 11.87 6.13 -12.56
CA VAL A 79 11.44 7.52 -12.43
C VAL A 79 11.29 7.89 -10.95
N SER A 80 11.70 9.12 -10.61
CA SER A 80 11.44 9.74 -9.31
C SER A 80 10.50 10.91 -9.53
N LEU A 81 9.41 10.91 -8.79
CA LEU A 81 8.37 11.93 -8.77
C LEU A 81 8.43 12.58 -7.39
N ASP A 82 9.39 13.49 -7.24
CA ASP A 82 9.76 14.10 -5.96
C ASP A 82 8.96 15.39 -5.74
N GLY A 83 8.61 15.64 -4.47
CA GLY A 83 8.17 16.93 -3.98
C GLY A 83 9.34 17.82 -3.53
N PRO A 84 9.07 18.90 -2.77
CA PRO A 84 7.77 19.25 -2.21
C PRO A 84 6.78 19.72 -3.28
N CYS A 85 5.54 19.25 -3.19
CA CYS A 85 4.42 19.74 -3.98
C CYS A 85 3.45 20.48 -3.06
N LYS A 86 2.56 21.29 -3.64
CA LYS A 86 1.43 21.84 -2.87
C LYS A 86 0.56 20.70 -2.30
N PRO A 87 -0.12 20.90 -1.16
CA PRO A 87 -1.00 19.88 -0.59
C PRO A 87 -2.29 19.71 -1.40
N ASN A 88 -3.04 18.65 -1.12
CA ASN A 88 -4.37 18.33 -1.71
C ASN A 88 -4.37 18.04 -3.22
N LEU A 89 -3.21 17.67 -3.74
CA LEU A 89 -3.04 17.24 -5.13
C LEU A 89 -3.50 15.79 -5.33
N LYS A 90 -4.03 15.50 -6.53
CA LYS A 90 -4.53 14.17 -6.91
C LYS A 90 -3.81 13.64 -8.14
N MET A 91 -3.33 12.40 -8.11
CA MET A 91 -2.92 11.65 -9.28
C MET A 91 -4.02 10.66 -9.65
N LYS A 92 -4.63 10.85 -10.81
CA LYS A 92 -5.70 10.00 -11.33
C LYS A 92 -5.14 9.08 -12.41
N ILE A 93 -5.13 7.78 -12.13
CA ILE A 93 -4.67 6.75 -13.06
C ILE A 93 -5.88 6.03 -13.64
N SER A 94 -6.16 6.27 -14.92
CA SER A 94 -7.24 5.58 -15.65
C SER A 94 -6.70 4.63 -16.73
N GLY A 95 -5.44 4.82 -17.15
CA GLY A 95 -4.73 3.94 -18.07
C GLY A 95 -3.79 2.95 -17.36
N THR A 96 -2.78 2.48 -18.10
CA THR A 96 -1.74 1.59 -17.57
C THR A 96 -0.40 2.30 -17.51
N ILE A 97 0.29 2.23 -16.38
CA ILE A 97 1.71 2.55 -16.26
C ILE A 97 2.47 1.21 -16.25
N LYS A 98 3.42 1.04 -17.16
CA LYS A 98 4.14 -0.23 -17.34
C LYS A 98 5.63 -0.03 -17.21
N ALA A 99 6.30 -0.92 -16.48
CA ALA A 99 7.74 -0.88 -16.31
C ALA A 99 8.49 -1.32 -17.57
N SER A 100 9.69 -0.79 -17.77
CA SER A 100 10.61 -1.39 -18.74
C SER A 100 10.94 -2.83 -18.31
N PRO A 101 10.77 -3.84 -19.18
CA PRO A 101 11.19 -5.21 -18.88
C PRO A 101 12.70 -5.41 -19.02
N ASN A 102 13.44 -4.40 -19.50
CA ASN A 102 14.88 -4.49 -19.73
C ASN A 102 15.66 -4.10 -18.48
N LYS A 103 16.34 -5.08 -17.86
CA LYS A 103 17.14 -4.87 -16.64
C LYS A 103 18.20 -3.77 -16.77
N ARG A 104 18.79 -3.60 -17.96
CA ARG A 104 19.82 -2.57 -18.19
C ARG A 104 19.30 -1.14 -18.03
N ASP A 105 18.00 -0.92 -18.16
CA ASP A 105 17.40 0.40 -17.90
C ASP A 105 17.45 0.80 -16.42
N TYR A 106 17.69 -0.17 -15.52
CA TYR A 106 17.76 0.04 -14.07
C TYR A 106 19.19 0.29 -13.59
N ASP A 107 20.17 -0.39 -14.19
CA ASP A 107 21.59 -0.25 -13.88
C ASP A 107 22.07 1.21 -14.00
N ALA A 108 21.58 1.92 -15.02
CA ALA A 108 21.93 3.31 -15.30
C ALA A 108 21.57 4.28 -14.16
N THR A 109 20.66 3.89 -13.27
CA THR A 109 20.17 4.78 -12.20
C THR A 109 20.84 4.54 -10.86
N GLY A 110 21.43 3.36 -10.63
CA GLY A 110 21.92 2.94 -9.32
C GLY A 110 20.84 2.87 -8.23
N ARG A 111 19.55 2.95 -8.61
CA ARG A 111 18.42 2.96 -7.67
C ARG A 111 17.83 1.57 -7.52
N LEU A 112 17.30 1.30 -6.34
CA LEU A 112 16.53 0.09 -6.05
C LEU A 112 15.03 0.25 -6.30
N ASN A 113 14.58 1.34 -6.94
CA ASN A 113 13.15 1.62 -7.13
C ASN A 113 12.85 1.88 -8.61
N TRP A 114 11.76 1.29 -9.11
CA TRP A 114 11.24 1.62 -10.43
C TRP A 114 10.48 2.95 -10.41
N MET A 115 9.44 3.07 -9.57
CA MET A 115 8.64 4.28 -9.44
C MET A 115 8.70 4.76 -7.99
N LEU A 116 9.34 5.91 -7.79
CA LEU A 116 9.58 6.48 -6.47
C LEU A 116 8.82 7.81 -6.35
N LEU A 117 7.91 7.92 -5.38
CA LEU A 117 7.16 9.14 -5.07
C LEU A 117 7.55 9.62 -3.68
N ARG A 118 8.00 10.87 -3.54
CA ARG A 118 8.61 11.32 -2.28
C ARG A 118 8.26 12.72 -1.84
N TYR A 119 8.32 12.96 -0.54
CA TYR A 119 8.16 14.29 0.07
C TYR A 119 6.80 14.93 -0.28
N LEU A 120 5.73 14.12 -0.20
CA LEU A 120 4.36 14.53 -0.50
C LEU A 120 3.54 14.66 0.78
N ASP A 121 2.68 15.68 0.85
CA ASP A 121 1.75 15.91 1.95
C ASP A 121 0.33 16.12 1.42
N TYR A 122 -0.67 15.55 2.08
CA TYR A 122 -2.08 15.55 1.66
C TYR A 122 -2.25 15.14 0.18
N PHE A 123 -1.69 13.98 -0.18
CA PHE A 123 -1.65 13.52 -1.57
C PHE A 123 -2.61 12.35 -1.79
N ASN A 124 -3.36 12.35 -2.89
CA ASN A 124 -4.23 11.25 -3.27
C ASN A 124 -3.79 10.61 -4.59
N VAL A 125 -3.68 9.28 -4.62
CA VAL A 125 -3.56 8.48 -5.84
C VAL A 125 -4.81 7.62 -6.00
N ASP A 126 -5.53 7.79 -7.09
CA ASP A 126 -6.80 7.13 -7.37
C ASP A 126 -6.77 6.43 -8.72
N GLY A 127 -7.05 5.13 -8.74
CA GLY A 127 -7.06 4.31 -9.95
C GLY A 127 -8.41 4.26 -10.69
N ASP A 128 -9.26 5.29 -10.54
CA ASP A 128 -10.53 5.44 -11.26
C ASP A 128 -11.45 4.21 -11.16
N GLY A 129 -11.60 3.65 -9.95
CA GLY A 129 -12.43 2.47 -9.70
C GLY A 129 -11.83 1.17 -10.24
N ASN A 130 -10.54 0.90 -9.97
CA ASN A 130 -9.80 -0.29 -10.41
C ASN A 130 -9.59 -0.41 -11.93
N LYS A 131 -9.74 0.70 -12.67
CA LYS A 131 -9.36 0.76 -14.10
C LYS A 131 -7.89 1.07 -14.29
N GLY A 132 -7.33 1.89 -13.40
CA GLY A 132 -5.90 2.23 -13.36
C GLY A 132 -5.06 1.02 -13.03
N THR A 133 -4.06 0.75 -13.87
CA THR A 133 -3.15 -0.39 -13.70
C THR A 133 -1.70 0.08 -13.59
N ILE A 134 -0.94 -0.50 -12.66
CA ILE A 134 0.51 -0.38 -12.58
C ILE A 134 1.11 -1.77 -12.76
N ASP A 135 1.81 -2.00 -13.86
CA ASP A 135 2.42 -3.28 -14.24
C ASP A 135 3.94 -3.22 -14.14
N GLY A 136 4.52 -3.91 -13.14
CA GLY A 136 5.95 -3.96 -12.89
C GLY A 136 6.75 -4.80 -13.90
N SER A 137 6.12 -5.55 -14.81
CA SER A 137 6.82 -6.37 -15.82
C SER A 137 7.94 -7.26 -15.24
N GLY A 138 7.72 -7.83 -14.05
CA GLY A 138 8.72 -8.49 -13.20
C GLY A 138 9.26 -9.83 -13.70
N GLU A 139 8.67 -10.43 -14.74
CA GLU A 139 8.99 -11.80 -15.19
C GLU A 139 10.49 -12.04 -15.44
N ASN A 140 11.18 -11.07 -16.01
CA ASN A 140 12.62 -11.18 -16.28
C ASN A 140 13.46 -11.20 -14.99
N TRP A 141 13.02 -10.56 -13.92
CA TRP A 141 13.70 -10.64 -12.62
C TRP A 141 13.48 -12.00 -11.96
N TRP A 142 12.26 -12.53 -12.04
CA TRP A 142 11.92 -13.81 -11.41
C TRP A 142 12.68 -14.98 -12.03
N LYS A 143 12.84 -15.01 -13.36
CA LYS A 143 13.61 -16.06 -14.08
C LYS A 143 15.06 -16.18 -13.64
N ASP A 144 15.65 -15.09 -13.15
CA ASP A 144 17.04 -15.06 -12.70
C ASP A 144 17.17 -15.19 -11.18
N SER A 145 16.06 -15.34 -10.45
CA SER A 145 16.10 -15.53 -9.00
C SER A 145 16.78 -16.84 -8.63
N CYS A 146 17.57 -16.77 -7.55
CA CYS A 146 18.26 -17.93 -6.98
C CYS A 146 17.30 -18.98 -6.41
N ASN A 147 16.03 -18.65 -6.21
CA ASN A 147 15.01 -19.65 -5.86
C ASN A 147 14.77 -20.67 -6.98
N PHE A 148 15.19 -20.37 -8.21
CA PHE A 148 15.04 -21.26 -9.38
C PHE A 148 16.38 -21.69 -10.00
N LYS A 149 17.50 -21.06 -9.60
CA LYS A 149 18.84 -21.38 -10.08
C LYS A 149 19.70 -21.92 -8.94
N GLU A 150 19.73 -23.24 -8.78
CA GLU A 150 20.63 -23.97 -7.87
C GLU A 150 22.10 -23.94 -8.36
N THR A 151 22.67 -22.75 -8.56
CA THR A 151 24.09 -22.61 -8.90
C THR A 151 24.81 -21.85 -7.78
N PRO A 152 26.02 -22.29 -7.36
CA PRO A 152 26.81 -21.64 -6.30
C PRO A 152 27.11 -20.16 -6.54
N THR A 153 26.98 -19.70 -7.79
CA THR A 153 27.29 -18.35 -8.27
C THR A 153 26.03 -17.58 -8.69
N CYS A 154 24.87 -17.90 -8.12
CA CYS A 154 23.66 -17.17 -8.46
C CYS A 154 23.80 -15.69 -8.07
N ASP A 155 23.81 -14.82 -9.08
CA ASP A 155 23.84 -13.38 -8.91
C ASP A 155 22.50 -12.93 -8.29
N LYS A 156 22.54 -12.54 -7.01
CA LYS A 156 21.40 -11.91 -6.31
C LYS A 156 21.20 -10.46 -6.74
N GLY A 157 21.45 -10.17 -8.01
CA GLY A 157 21.51 -8.84 -8.60
C GLY A 157 20.36 -7.96 -8.14
N LEU A 158 20.56 -6.65 -8.18
CA LEU A 158 19.62 -5.69 -7.61
C LEU A 158 18.24 -5.81 -8.28
N VAL A 159 17.24 -6.23 -7.50
CA VAL A 159 15.84 -6.29 -7.94
C VAL A 159 15.11 -5.04 -7.44
N PRO A 160 14.52 -4.22 -8.33
CA PRO A 160 13.88 -2.99 -7.93
C PRO A 160 12.53 -3.24 -7.24
N PHE A 161 12.20 -2.42 -6.25
CA PHE A 161 10.82 -2.26 -5.77
C PHE A 161 9.98 -1.61 -6.89
N SER A 162 8.71 -2.00 -7.02
CA SER A 162 7.85 -1.50 -8.09
C SER A 162 7.41 -0.06 -7.83
N VAL A 163 6.53 0.15 -6.84
CA VAL A 163 6.08 1.49 -6.42
C VAL A 163 6.45 1.72 -4.97
N MET A 164 7.15 2.82 -4.70
CA MET A 164 7.52 3.22 -3.35
C MET A 164 7.09 4.66 -3.08
N PHE A 165 6.34 4.84 -1.99
CA PHE A 165 6.11 6.14 -1.35
C PHE A 165 7.10 6.29 -0.21
N GLU A 166 7.96 7.32 -0.27
CA GLU A 166 8.99 7.57 0.72
C GLU A 166 8.90 8.99 1.30
N ASN A 167 8.95 9.13 2.63
CA ASN A 167 8.81 10.43 3.30
C ASN A 167 7.50 11.17 2.95
N CYS A 168 6.39 10.45 2.86
CA CYS A 168 5.06 11.01 2.60
C CYS A 168 4.22 11.11 3.88
N THR A 169 3.42 12.17 3.99
CA THR A 169 2.45 12.37 5.09
C THR A 169 1.04 12.55 4.54
N ASN A 170 0.02 12.06 5.23
CA ASN A 170 -1.40 12.19 4.82
C ASN A 170 -1.63 11.70 3.38
N LEU A 171 -1.27 10.44 3.14
CA LEU A 171 -1.32 9.81 1.82
C LEU A 171 -2.57 8.95 1.68
N LYS A 172 -3.27 9.08 0.55
CA LYS A 172 -4.33 8.16 0.13
C LYS A 172 -3.91 7.45 -1.15
N VAL A 173 -4.08 6.13 -1.18
CA VAL A 173 -3.87 5.29 -2.36
C VAL A 173 -5.09 4.40 -2.51
N GLU A 174 -5.83 4.54 -3.59
CA GLU A 174 -7.12 3.87 -3.73
C GLU A 174 -7.41 3.37 -5.13
N ASN A 175 -8.22 2.32 -5.22
CA ASN A 175 -8.85 1.84 -6.46
C ASN A 175 -7.85 1.45 -7.56
N LEU A 176 -6.71 0.85 -7.21
CA LEU A 176 -5.65 0.50 -8.17
C LEU A 176 -5.44 -1.00 -8.32
N LEU A 177 -5.14 -1.41 -9.55
CA LEU A 177 -4.61 -2.73 -9.86
C LEU A 177 -3.08 -2.68 -10.01
N PHE A 178 -2.36 -3.39 -9.15
CA PHE A 178 -0.93 -3.63 -9.28
C PHE A 178 -0.68 -5.03 -9.84
N LYS A 179 0.21 -5.14 -10.84
CA LYS A 179 0.55 -6.42 -11.45
C LYS A 179 2.05 -6.64 -11.49
N ASN A 180 2.45 -7.89 -11.31
CA ASN A 180 3.75 -8.41 -11.72
C ASN A 180 4.94 -7.53 -11.31
N ALA A 181 5.03 -7.14 -10.04
CA ALA A 181 6.17 -6.38 -9.55
C ALA A 181 7.49 -7.17 -9.69
N GLN A 182 8.59 -6.46 -9.94
CA GLN A 182 9.92 -7.06 -10.00
C GLN A 182 10.29 -7.67 -8.64
N LYS A 183 10.02 -6.90 -7.56
CA LYS A 183 10.08 -7.30 -6.15
C LYS A 183 8.73 -6.97 -5.50
N MET A 184 8.70 -6.15 -4.44
CA MET A 184 7.46 -5.76 -3.76
C MET A 184 6.64 -4.77 -4.61
N HIS A 185 5.31 -4.92 -4.59
CA HIS A 185 4.40 -4.15 -5.43
C HIS A 185 4.24 -2.72 -4.96
N LEU A 186 3.78 -2.54 -3.71
CA LEU A 186 3.48 -1.25 -3.12
C LEU A 186 4.22 -1.13 -1.79
N THR A 187 5.09 -0.13 -1.68
CA THR A 187 5.89 0.11 -0.47
C THR A 187 5.60 1.46 0.14
N PHE A 188 5.33 1.47 1.45
CA PHE A 188 5.26 2.66 2.29
C PHE A 188 6.50 2.68 3.20
N ASN A 189 7.43 3.60 2.92
CA ASN A 189 8.68 3.73 3.66
C ASN A 189 8.78 5.13 4.31
N VAL A 190 9.01 5.20 5.62
CA VAL A 190 9.11 6.50 6.32
C VAL A 190 7.86 7.36 6.09
N THR A 191 6.67 6.75 6.16
CA THR A 191 5.40 7.44 5.91
C THR A 191 4.61 7.67 7.20
N ARG A 192 3.70 8.65 7.17
CA ARG A 192 2.81 8.95 8.30
C ARG A 192 1.38 9.19 7.81
N ASN A 193 0.40 8.56 8.45
CA ASN A 193 -1.02 8.67 8.08
C ASN A 193 -1.27 8.23 6.63
N VAL A 194 -1.27 6.92 6.40
CA VAL A 194 -1.55 6.32 5.10
C VAL A 194 -2.90 5.62 5.13
N GLU A 195 -3.71 5.87 4.11
CA GLU A 195 -4.93 5.12 3.81
C GLU A 195 -4.78 4.44 2.45
N ALA A 196 -4.68 3.11 2.46
CA ALA A 196 -4.66 2.28 1.26
C ALA A 196 -5.96 1.48 1.20
N SER A 197 -6.82 1.72 0.20
CA SER A 197 -8.13 1.06 0.12
C SER A 197 -8.45 0.55 -1.28
N HIS A 198 -9.23 -0.54 -1.36
CA HIS A 198 -9.66 -1.10 -2.65
C HIS A 198 -8.48 -1.41 -3.59
N ILE A 199 -7.37 -1.88 -3.01
CA ILE A 199 -6.16 -2.25 -3.76
C ILE A 199 -6.30 -3.69 -4.24
N ASN A 200 -6.05 -3.92 -5.52
CA ASN A 200 -5.96 -5.25 -6.11
C ASN A 200 -4.52 -5.53 -6.52
N ILE A 201 -3.92 -6.60 -6.04
CA ILE A 201 -2.53 -6.99 -6.37
C ILE A 201 -2.53 -8.40 -6.94
N GLN A 202 -1.86 -8.56 -8.09
CA GLN A 202 -1.79 -9.82 -8.81
C GLN A 202 -0.37 -10.12 -9.30
N ALA A 203 0.22 -11.20 -8.81
CA ALA A 203 1.40 -11.82 -9.37
C ALA A 203 1.30 -13.35 -9.29
N PRO A 204 2.05 -14.11 -10.11
CA PRO A 204 2.05 -15.56 -10.03
C PRO A 204 2.44 -16.07 -8.64
N GLN A 205 1.81 -17.13 -8.14
CA GLN A 205 2.15 -17.70 -6.82
C GLN A 205 3.63 -18.09 -6.65
N LYS A 206 4.35 -18.31 -7.76
CA LYS A 206 5.78 -18.65 -7.76
C LYS A 206 6.69 -17.44 -8.01
N SER A 207 6.17 -16.21 -8.09
CA SER A 207 7.04 -15.04 -8.28
C SER A 207 7.77 -14.68 -6.98
N PRO A 208 9.11 -14.73 -6.97
CA PRO A 208 9.91 -14.59 -5.76
C PRO A 208 9.92 -13.16 -5.24
N ASN A 209 9.78 -12.98 -3.91
CA ASN A 209 9.87 -11.69 -3.23
C ASN A 209 8.87 -10.64 -3.76
N THR A 210 7.71 -11.11 -4.20
CA THR A 210 6.66 -10.27 -4.76
C THR A 210 5.65 -9.82 -3.73
N ASP A 211 6.12 -9.37 -2.56
CA ASP A 211 5.27 -8.93 -1.47
C ASP A 211 4.22 -7.93 -1.98
N GLY A 212 2.99 -8.03 -1.46
CA GLY A 212 1.90 -7.17 -1.91
C GLY A 212 2.10 -5.74 -1.42
N ILE A 213 1.84 -5.52 -0.13
CA ILE A 213 2.04 -4.22 0.53
C ILE A 213 3.16 -4.34 1.58
N HIS A 214 4.23 -3.58 1.39
CA HIS A 214 5.35 -3.51 2.32
C HIS A 214 5.29 -2.23 3.14
N VAL A 215 5.30 -2.34 4.47
CA VAL A 215 5.26 -1.20 5.39
C VAL A 215 6.52 -1.19 6.24
N SER A 216 7.30 -0.13 6.12
CA SER A 216 8.58 0.03 6.80
C SER A 216 8.71 1.42 7.40
N ARG A 217 9.25 1.52 8.63
CA ARG A 217 9.58 2.79 9.30
C ARG A 217 8.41 3.79 9.33
N SER A 218 7.18 3.30 9.37
CA SER A 218 5.98 4.11 9.12
C SER A 218 5.05 4.14 10.32
N TYR A 219 4.22 5.18 10.41
CA TYR A 219 3.29 5.38 11.52
C TYR A 219 1.87 5.60 11.02
N ASN A 220 0.91 4.87 11.59
CA ASN A 220 -0.51 4.99 11.30
C ASN A 220 -0.84 4.69 9.82
N VAL A 221 -0.81 3.41 9.47
CA VAL A 221 -1.11 2.89 8.13
C VAL A 221 -2.37 2.04 8.21
N THR A 222 -3.38 2.35 7.41
CA THR A 222 -4.63 1.58 7.33
C THR A 222 -4.77 1.01 5.93
N ILE A 223 -4.92 -0.31 5.84
CA ILE A 223 -5.13 -1.08 4.62
C ILE A 223 -6.53 -1.69 4.72
N THR A 224 -7.43 -1.37 3.77
CA THR A 224 -8.83 -1.82 3.84
C THR A 224 -9.34 -2.35 2.50
N ASN A 225 -10.34 -3.23 2.53
CA ASN A 225 -11.13 -3.66 1.35
C ASN A 225 -10.27 -4.10 0.16
N SER A 226 -9.16 -4.79 0.41
CA SER A 226 -8.16 -5.09 -0.62
C SER A 226 -8.12 -6.58 -0.96
N ASN A 227 -7.64 -6.91 -2.16
CA ASN A 227 -7.41 -8.28 -2.61
C ASN A 227 -5.96 -8.42 -3.05
N ILE A 228 -5.20 -9.31 -2.41
CA ILE A 228 -3.76 -9.45 -2.62
C ILE A 228 -3.44 -10.90 -2.91
N ALA A 229 -2.98 -11.19 -4.13
CA ALA A 229 -2.52 -12.48 -4.58
C ALA A 229 -1.10 -12.36 -5.15
N THR A 230 -0.12 -12.98 -4.50
CA THR A 230 1.31 -12.82 -4.81
C THR A 230 2.08 -14.14 -4.60
N GLY A 231 3.40 -14.11 -4.83
CA GLY A 231 4.27 -15.25 -4.53
C GLY A 231 5.04 -15.14 -3.21
N ASP A 232 4.76 -14.13 -2.39
CA ASP A 232 5.40 -13.92 -1.09
C ASP A 232 4.39 -13.37 -0.07
N ASP A 233 4.83 -12.66 0.97
CA ASP A 233 3.94 -12.05 1.98
C ASP A 233 2.87 -11.14 1.30
N CYS A 234 1.58 -11.32 1.62
CA CYS A 234 0.53 -10.40 1.15
C CYS A 234 0.78 -8.99 1.68
N ILE A 235 1.07 -8.91 2.99
CA ILE A 235 1.41 -7.67 3.67
C ILE A 235 2.58 -7.98 4.58
N SER A 236 3.69 -7.27 4.39
CA SER A 236 4.87 -7.39 5.24
C SER A 236 5.05 -6.10 6.05
N ILE A 237 5.15 -6.23 7.37
CA ILE A 237 5.29 -5.12 8.33
C ILE A 237 6.64 -5.26 9.01
N VAL A 238 7.53 -4.29 8.82
CA VAL A 238 8.92 -4.41 9.28
C VAL A 238 9.34 -3.23 10.15
N ASN A 239 10.59 -3.29 10.62
CA ASN A 239 11.24 -2.39 11.56
C ASN A 239 10.76 -0.92 11.58
N LYS A 240 10.59 -0.39 12.81
CA LYS A 240 10.17 0.99 13.15
C LYS A 240 8.78 1.33 12.65
N THR A 241 7.89 0.34 12.64
CA THR A 241 6.52 0.51 12.19
C THR A 241 5.54 0.37 13.34
N THR A 242 4.63 1.32 13.47
CA THR A 242 3.63 1.35 14.55
C THR A 242 2.27 1.76 14.02
N ARG A 243 1.18 1.24 14.60
CA ARG A 243 -0.22 1.55 14.22
C ARG A 243 -0.53 1.10 12.80
N VAL A 244 -0.51 -0.21 12.57
CA VAL A 244 -0.95 -0.77 11.28
C VAL A 244 -2.30 -1.43 11.46
N ARG A 245 -3.27 -1.09 10.62
CA ARG A 245 -4.59 -1.72 10.60
C ARG A 245 -4.82 -2.37 9.24
N VAL A 246 -5.10 -3.67 9.23
CA VAL A 246 -5.49 -4.43 8.04
C VAL A 246 -6.92 -4.91 8.26
N LEU A 247 -7.86 -4.38 7.48
CA LEU A 247 -9.28 -4.63 7.65
C LEU A 247 -9.91 -5.15 6.36
N ASP A 248 -10.88 -6.06 6.45
CA ASP A 248 -11.76 -6.44 5.33
C ASP A 248 -11.00 -6.84 4.05
N THR A 249 -9.90 -7.58 4.22
CA THR A 249 -8.94 -7.85 3.15
C THR A 249 -8.90 -9.35 2.83
N GLN A 250 -8.80 -9.69 1.56
CA GLN A 250 -8.49 -11.03 1.10
C GLN A 250 -7.00 -11.12 0.78
N CYS A 251 -6.34 -12.08 1.41
CA CYS A 251 -4.93 -12.38 1.20
C CYS A 251 -4.81 -13.81 0.67
N GLY A 252 -4.19 -13.97 -0.49
CA GLY A 252 -3.75 -15.25 -1.00
C GLY A 252 -4.10 -15.52 -2.46
N PRO A 253 -3.34 -16.40 -3.14
CA PRO A 253 -2.19 -17.15 -2.61
C PRO A 253 -0.99 -16.25 -2.23
N GLY A 254 -0.09 -16.78 -1.38
CA GLY A 254 1.06 -16.03 -0.83
C GLY A 254 1.52 -16.57 0.53
N HIS A 255 2.36 -15.83 1.25
CA HIS A 255 2.88 -16.23 2.56
C HIS A 255 2.05 -15.75 3.77
N GLY A 256 0.92 -15.08 3.54
CA GLY A 256 0.12 -14.49 4.61
C GLY A 256 0.50 -13.04 4.93
N ILE A 257 0.07 -12.54 6.07
CA ILE A 257 0.53 -11.26 6.64
C ILE A 257 1.73 -11.56 7.52
N SER A 258 2.86 -10.90 7.29
CA SER A 258 4.06 -11.16 8.07
C SER A 258 4.58 -9.93 8.80
N ILE A 259 5.00 -10.13 10.05
CA ILE A 259 5.74 -9.16 10.82
C ILE A 259 7.20 -9.59 10.84
N GLY A 260 8.07 -8.77 10.26
CA GLY A 260 9.49 -9.04 10.10
C GLY A 260 9.89 -9.51 8.69
N SER A 261 11.07 -10.09 8.51
CA SER A 261 12.01 -10.47 9.59
C SER A 261 12.57 -9.27 10.35
N LEU A 262 12.62 -9.35 11.68
CA LEU A 262 13.28 -8.37 12.56
C LEU A 262 14.56 -8.94 13.19
N GLY A 263 15.51 -8.11 13.57
CA GLY A 263 16.72 -8.49 14.32
C GLY A 263 17.93 -8.89 13.46
N ARG A 264 17.89 -8.69 12.13
CA ARG A 264 18.96 -9.15 11.21
C ARG A 264 20.34 -8.58 11.55
N LEU A 265 20.39 -7.38 12.12
CA LEU A 265 21.64 -6.71 12.51
C LEU A 265 22.04 -7.01 13.96
N GLY A 266 21.43 -7.99 14.60
CA GLY A 266 21.69 -8.33 16.00
C GLY A 266 21.40 -7.15 16.94
N ASN A 267 22.18 -7.06 18.02
CA ASN A 267 22.04 -6.04 19.06
C ASN A 267 22.55 -4.63 18.65
N THR A 268 22.92 -4.43 17.38
CA THR A 268 23.43 -3.12 16.91
C THR A 268 22.32 -2.11 16.66
N VAL A 269 21.10 -2.59 16.39
CA VAL A 269 19.93 -1.75 16.12
C VAL A 269 18.73 -2.38 16.81
N VAL A 270 18.03 -1.59 17.62
CA VAL A 270 16.71 -1.98 18.13
C VAL A 270 15.71 -1.90 16.98
N GLU A 271 15.11 -3.04 16.67
CA GLU A 271 13.98 -3.14 15.75
C GLU A 271 12.71 -3.38 16.53
N HIS A 272 11.60 -2.77 16.11
CA HIS A 272 10.32 -2.94 16.77
C HIS A 272 9.18 -2.82 15.76
N VAL A 273 8.10 -3.56 16.03
CA VAL A 273 6.80 -3.40 15.39
C VAL A 273 5.73 -3.43 16.47
N SER A 274 4.79 -2.47 16.46
CA SER A 274 3.80 -2.36 17.53
C SER A 274 2.44 -1.86 17.06
N ASP A 275 1.39 -2.13 17.85
CA ASP A 275 0.01 -1.70 17.59
C ASP A 275 -0.45 -2.11 16.18
N VAL A 276 -0.44 -3.42 15.92
CA VAL A 276 -0.91 -4.02 14.66
C VAL A 276 -2.26 -4.68 14.89
N VAL A 277 -3.25 -4.31 14.09
CA VAL A 277 -4.60 -4.90 14.10
C VAL A 277 -4.87 -5.52 12.75
N VAL A 278 -5.19 -6.80 12.74
CA VAL A 278 -5.66 -7.54 11.57
C VAL A 278 -7.10 -7.95 11.87
N LYS A 279 -8.10 -7.46 11.14
CA LYS A 279 -9.51 -7.75 11.46
C LYS A 279 -10.30 -8.06 10.21
N ARG A 280 -11.09 -9.14 10.26
CA ARG A 280 -11.87 -9.63 9.10
C ARG A 280 -10.96 -9.76 7.88
N VAL A 281 -9.91 -10.57 8.02
CA VAL A 281 -9.05 -10.96 6.89
C VAL A 281 -9.31 -12.41 6.52
N LYS A 282 -9.42 -12.68 5.21
CA LYS A 282 -9.62 -14.04 4.67
C LYS A 282 -8.34 -14.51 3.98
N PHE A 283 -7.86 -15.70 4.35
CA PHE A 283 -6.59 -16.26 3.88
C PHE A 283 -6.81 -17.43 2.91
N ILE A 284 -6.67 -17.20 1.60
CA ILE A 284 -6.99 -18.20 0.57
C ILE A 284 -5.74 -18.73 -0.11
N GLY A 285 -5.39 -19.98 0.16
CA GLY A 285 -4.21 -20.61 -0.45
C GLY A 285 -2.89 -19.97 -0.02
N THR A 286 -2.85 -19.38 1.17
CA THR A 286 -1.63 -18.88 1.79
C THR A 286 -0.89 -19.99 2.55
N THR A 287 0.42 -19.84 2.72
CA THR A 287 1.20 -20.77 3.56
C THR A 287 1.03 -20.50 5.06
N ASN A 288 0.71 -19.25 5.44
CA ASN A 288 0.45 -18.82 6.82
C ASN A 288 -0.73 -17.82 6.83
N GLY A 289 -1.31 -17.57 8.00
CA GLY A 289 -2.25 -16.47 8.21
C GLY A 289 -1.51 -15.21 8.59
N VAL A 290 -1.28 -15.04 9.90
CA VAL A 290 -0.35 -14.03 10.41
C VAL A 290 0.91 -14.72 10.91
N ARG A 291 2.09 -14.26 10.47
CA ARG A 291 3.39 -14.85 10.81
C ARG A 291 4.37 -13.83 11.38
N ILE A 292 4.97 -14.11 12.53
CA ILE A 292 6.06 -13.30 13.10
C ILE A 292 7.41 -13.96 12.81
N LYS A 293 8.36 -13.20 12.26
CA LYS A 293 9.71 -13.65 11.90
C LYS A 293 10.76 -12.81 12.63
N THR A 294 11.62 -13.42 13.45
CA THR A 294 12.76 -12.73 14.08
C THR A 294 14.05 -13.52 13.92
N TRP A 295 15.17 -12.81 13.78
CA TRP A 295 16.52 -13.38 13.86
C TRP A 295 16.88 -13.57 15.33
N GLN A 296 17.57 -14.67 15.64
CA GLN A 296 18.15 -14.85 16.96
C GLN A 296 19.16 -13.74 17.25
N VAL A 297 18.91 -13.00 18.33
CA VAL A 297 19.85 -12.02 18.88
C VAL A 297 20.32 -12.52 20.25
N LEU A 298 21.55 -12.19 20.65
CA LEU A 298 22.04 -12.50 22.00
C LEU A 298 21.17 -11.75 23.01
N VAL A 299 20.26 -12.46 23.67
CA VAL A 299 19.32 -11.91 24.65
C VAL A 299 20.09 -11.36 25.84
N VAL A 300 19.97 -10.05 26.09
CA VAL A 300 20.42 -9.42 27.33
C VAL A 300 19.29 -9.60 28.36
N PRO A 301 19.56 -10.02 29.61
CA PRO A 301 18.52 -10.18 30.63
C PRO A 301 17.69 -8.88 30.79
N GLY A 302 16.35 -8.98 30.65
CA GLY A 302 15.42 -7.85 30.75
C GLY A 302 14.86 -7.31 29.42
N SER A 303 14.96 -8.06 28.32
CA SER A 303 14.26 -7.76 27.07
C SER A 303 12.88 -8.43 27.08
N ASP A 304 11.83 -7.62 26.92
CA ASP A 304 10.44 -8.09 26.87
C ASP A 304 10.23 -8.99 25.65
N VAL A 305 9.62 -10.16 25.89
CA VAL A 305 9.17 -11.09 24.86
C VAL A 305 7.78 -10.66 24.42
N ALA A 306 7.58 -10.52 23.11
CA ALA A 306 6.33 -10.12 22.45
C ALA A 306 5.07 -10.61 23.18
N GLU A 307 4.22 -9.68 23.62
CA GLU A 307 2.92 -9.98 24.23
C GLU A 307 1.85 -9.90 23.12
N CYS A 308 1.33 -11.05 22.70
CA CYS A 308 0.28 -11.15 21.69
C CYS A 308 -1.07 -11.41 22.36
N ASP A 309 -1.89 -10.36 22.57
CA ASP A 309 -3.30 -10.53 22.93
C ASP A 309 -4.14 -10.86 21.68
N ALA A 310 -4.11 -12.12 21.28
CA ALA A 310 -4.91 -12.63 20.17
C ALA A 310 -6.37 -12.89 20.60
N ASN A 311 -7.22 -11.86 20.57
CA ASN A 311 -8.67 -12.03 20.72
C ASN A 311 -9.33 -12.32 19.36
N LEU A 312 -9.66 -13.59 19.11
CA LEU A 312 -10.46 -14.01 17.95
C LEU A 312 -11.95 -13.80 18.27
N ASP A 313 -12.63 -12.91 17.52
CA ASP A 313 -14.09 -12.74 17.60
C ASP A 313 -14.81 -14.07 17.21
N GLU A 314 -15.84 -14.41 17.97
CA GLU A 314 -16.43 -15.74 18.20
C GLU A 314 -16.91 -16.56 16.97
N GLY A 315 -16.66 -17.88 16.98
CA GLY A 315 -17.45 -18.87 16.21
C GLY A 315 -16.74 -20.11 15.66
N GLY A 316 -15.40 -20.13 15.57
CA GLY A 316 -14.61 -21.26 15.05
C GLY A 316 -13.74 -21.95 16.11
N PRO A 317 -13.26 -23.18 15.88
CA PRO A 317 -12.31 -23.83 16.78
C PRO A 317 -11.09 -22.93 16.97
N GLN A 318 -10.80 -22.59 18.22
CA GLN A 318 -9.68 -21.73 18.59
C GLN A 318 -8.37 -22.40 18.14
N PRO A 319 -7.56 -21.79 17.24
CA PRO A 319 -6.20 -22.24 17.04
C PRO A 319 -5.47 -22.04 18.38
N GLN A 320 -5.00 -23.14 18.98
CA GLN A 320 -4.23 -23.06 20.21
C GLN A 320 -2.95 -22.27 19.96
N MET A 321 -2.71 -21.28 20.82
CA MET A 321 -1.51 -20.47 20.84
C MET A 321 -0.35 -21.34 21.30
N HIS A 322 0.52 -21.68 20.35
CA HIS A 322 1.66 -22.55 20.58
C HIS A 322 2.94 -21.72 20.44
N PHE A 323 3.47 -21.24 21.56
CA PHE A 323 4.82 -20.71 21.64
C PHE A 323 5.81 -21.88 21.57
N TRP A 324 6.56 -21.98 20.49
CA TRP A 324 7.68 -22.93 20.40
C TRP A 324 8.96 -22.16 20.09
N THR A 325 9.96 -22.37 20.93
CA THR A 325 11.33 -21.92 20.70
C THR A 325 11.99 -22.83 19.67
N TYR A 326 12.62 -22.26 18.64
CA TYR A 326 13.38 -23.01 17.64
C TYR A 326 14.86 -22.70 17.74
N LEU A 327 15.64 -23.77 17.71
CA LEU A 327 17.10 -23.75 17.65
C LEU A 327 17.63 -23.24 16.30
N ASP A 328 16.78 -22.92 15.32
CA ASP A 328 17.04 -22.12 14.11
C ASP A 328 15.66 -21.78 13.49
N ASP A 329 15.29 -20.52 13.35
CA ASP A 329 14.00 -19.99 12.80
C ASP A 329 12.74 -20.11 13.70
N LEU A 330 12.39 -19.02 14.38
CA LEU A 330 11.11 -18.85 15.09
C LEU A 330 10.02 -18.35 14.13
N ASP A 331 9.09 -19.23 13.74
CA ASP A 331 7.84 -18.87 13.05
C ASP A 331 6.65 -19.15 13.99
N THR A 332 5.93 -18.11 14.40
CA THR A 332 4.60 -18.26 15.03
C THR A 332 3.53 -17.95 13.98
N ASP A 333 2.71 -18.93 13.62
CA ASP A 333 1.61 -18.79 12.65
C ASP A 333 0.23 -18.74 13.35
N PHE A 334 -0.63 -17.83 12.88
CA PHE A 334 -2.00 -17.66 13.32
C PHE A 334 -2.98 -17.90 12.17
N GLY A 335 -3.43 -19.16 12.07
CA GLY A 335 -4.58 -19.59 11.27
C GLY A 335 -4.36 -19.61 9.76
N THR A 336 -5.01 -20.53 9.05
CA THR A 336 -5.15 -20.49 7.58
C THR A 336 -6.55 -20.94 7.22
N GLY A 337 -7.11 -20.50 6.09
CA GLY A 337 -8.38 -21.01 5.57
C GLY A 337 -9.43 -19.97 5.20
N LEU A 338 -10.63 -20.48 4.90
CA LEU A 338 -11.71 -19.68 4.30
C LEU A 338 -12.48 -18.81 5.30
N ASP A 339 -12.21 -18.97 6.59
CA ASP A 339 -12.84 -18.22 7.67
C ASP A 339 -12.18 -16.85 7.88
N TRP A 340 -12.91 -15.95 8.53
CA TRP A 340 -12.43 -14.61 8.83
C TRP A 340 -11.59 -14.61 10.10
N LEU A 341 -10.36 -14.11 10.01
CA LEU A 341 -9.45 -13.94 11.15
C LEU A 341 -9.54 -12.52 11.72
N SER A 342 -9.47 -12.40 13.05
CA SER A 342 -9.22 -11.14 13.76
C SER A 342 -8.14 -11.32 14.84
N LEU A 343 -7.12 -10.46 14.84
CA LEU A 343 -5.93 -10.50 15.68
C LEU A 343 -5.51 -9.08 16.03
N CYS A 344 -5.08 -8.86 17.27
CA CYS A 344 -4.41 -7.65 17.70
C CYS A 344 -3.02 -8.01 18.25
N LEU A 345 -2.03 -7.18 17.94
CA LEU A 345 -0.68 -7.27 18.46
C LEU A 345 -0.30 -5.92 19.07
N THR A 346 0.12 -5.93 20.33
CA THR A 346 0.56 -4.72 21.03
C THR A 346 2.02 -4.38 20.71
N GLY A 347 2.93 -5.36 20.66
CA GLY A 347 4.33 -5.15 20.30
C GLY A 347 5.18 -6.42 20.15
N ILE A 348 6.26 -6.30 19.36
CA ILE A 348 7.38 -7.24 19.20
C ILE A 348 8.68 -6.45 19.28
#